data_AF-A0A536B1R1-F1
#
_entry.id   AF-A0A536B1R1-F1
#
_cell.length_a   1.000
_cell.length_b   1.000
_cell.length_c   1.000
_cell.angle_alpha   90.00
_cell.angle_beta   90.00
_cell.angle_gamma   90.00
#
_symmetry.space_group_name_H-M   'P 1'
#
loop_
_entity.id
_entity.type
_entity.pdbx_description
1 polymer ?
#
loop_
_entity_poly.entity_id
_entity_poly.type
_entity_poly.pdbx_seq_one_letter_code
_entity_poly.pdbx_strand_id
1 'polypeptide(L)'
;MNGALQHRIGHECALCDAHSKAAERHTARPHVRTQRYLPWIAPLALCLVLLPFVDGVARGLLGGIVVGLAAGAALSWLTTRVNRHIAATTLASATDELKAEADQRVAMVIRQFEWAVNDVANLRDALKRAQDSRATAEANELGVKRRQRHLERQLYEARMKIGEYSRALGSEDVAVDDEPTVLPTGDDLVVPLMWRVFEENMLTWLRFESAGIVPSQIRIMNEHQSVIAISAHALDALKEGAQVSLVVRAPDHVVATLEGRHQGRFTFEALVDDAWCKVELKAAERPASKDKRARVWRPEEDRRPQSLIA
;
A
#
# COMPACT_ATOMS: atom_id res chain seq x y z
N MET A 1 -7.33 -7.84 -18.65
CA MET A 1 -6.57 -6.95 -19.57
C MET A 1 -7.41 -5.69 -19.73
N ASN A 2 -7.13 -4.68 -18.91
CA ASN A 2 -7.90 -3.43 -18.92
C ASN A 2 -7.14 -2.42 -19.78
N GLY A 3 -7.67 -2.17 -20.97
CA GLY A 3 -7.05 -1.31 -21.97
C GLY A 3 -6.97 0.14 -21.49
N ALA A 4 -5.84 0.77 -21.78
CA ALA A 4 -5.63 2.20 -21.60
C ALA A 4 -6.66 2.99 -22.41
N LEU A 5 -7.46 3.81 -21.72
CA LEU A 5 -8.31 4.82 -22.33
C LEU A 5 -7.42 5.83 -23.06
N GLN A 6 -7.33 5.69 -24.38
CA GLN A 6 -6.77 6.71 -25.27
C GLN A 6 -7.75 7.88 -25.33
N HIS A 7 -7.44 8.97 -24.61
CA HIS A 7 -8.15 10.24 -24.79
C HIS A 7 -7.86 10.81 -26.17
N ARG A 8 -8.90 10.95 -27.00
CA ARG A 8 -8.85 11.69 -28.27
C ARG A 8 -8.51 13.15 -27.99
N ILE A 9 -7.49 13.62 -28.71
CA ILE A 9 -7.06 15.01 -28.75
C ILE A 9 -8.16 15.84 -29.42
N GLY A 10 -8.71 16.80 -28.69
CA GLY A 10 -9.66 17.79 -29.19
C GLY A 10 -11.06 17.64 -28.59
N HIS A 11 -11.41 18.56 -27.69
CA HIS A 11 -12.76 18.91 -27.22
C HIS A 11 -13.35 18.29 -25.94
N GLU A 12 -12.78 17.25 -25.32
CA GLU A 12 -13.39 16.65 -24.11
C GLU A 12 -12.55 16.75 -22.83
N CYS A 13 -11.51 17.58 -22.81
CA CYS A 13 -10.80 17.87 -21.56
C CYS A 13 -11.47 19.05 -20.86
N ALA A 14 -12.18 18.80 -19.76
CA ALA A 14 -12.78 19.82 -18.92
C ALA A 14 -11.78 20.90 -18.47
N LEU A 15 -10.49 20.54 -18.33
CA LEU A 15 -9.42 21.50 -18.07
C LEU A 15 -9.16 22.42 -19.27
N CYS A 16 -9.15 21.91 -20.50
CA CYS A 16 -8.91 22.71 -21.69
C CYS A 16 -10.06 23.69 -21.96
N ASP A 17 -11.30 23.29 -21.71
CA ASP A 17 -12.47 24.16 -21.89
C ASP A 17 -12.60 25.20 -20.77
N ALA A 18 -12.13 24.88 -19.56
CA ALA A 18 -11.95 25.86 -18.49
C ALA A 18 -10.85 26.88 -18.84
N HIS A 19 -9.74 26.42 -19.43
CA HIS A 19 -8.64 27.28 -19.87
C HIS A 19 -9.02 28.20 -21.04
N SER A 20 -9.80 27.74 -22.02
CA SER A 20 -10.28 28.57 -23.13
C SER A 20 -11.24 29.67 -22.65
N LYS A 21 -12.19 29.32 -21.78
CA LYS A 21 -13.14 30.27 -21.19
C LYS A 21 -12.46 31.26 -20.24
N ALA A 22 -11.40 30.86 -19.55
CA ALA A 22 -10.57 31.78 -18.78
C ALA A 22 -9.80 32.72 -19.70
N ALA A 23 -9.17 32.20 -20.76
CA ALA A 23 -8.42 33.01 -21.73
C ALA A 23 -9.30 34.06 -22.43
N GLU A 24 -10.54 33.73 -22.80
CA GLU A 24 -11.47 34.69 -23.39
C GLU A 24 -11.81 35.86 -22.45
N ARG A 25 -11.99 35.61 -21.15
CA ARG A 25 -12.25 36.67 -20.15
C ARG A 25 -11.07 37.65 -19.99
N HIS A 26 -9.86 37.23 -20.35
CA HIS A 26 -8.64 38.05 -20.24
C HIS A 26 -8.29 38.81 -21.52
N THR A 27 -9.03 38.61 -22.62
CA THR A 27 -8.93 39.47 -23.82
C THR A 27 -9.73 40.76 -23.65
N ALA A 28 -9.40 41.54 -22.61
CA ALA A 28 -9.93 42.88 -22.44
C ALA A 28 -9.41 43.77 -23.58
N ARG A 29 -10.31 44.12 -24.51
CA ARG A 29 -10.08 45.06 -25.61
C ARG A 29 -9.31 46.30 -25.10
N PRO A 30 -8.31 46.81 -25.84
CA PRO A 30 -7.59 48.01 -25.45
C PRO A 30 -8.57 49.18 -25.43
N HIS A 31 -9.05 49.55 -24.24
CA HIS A 31 -9.95 50.68 -24.08
C HIS A 31 -9.21 51.95 -24.50
N VAL A 32 -9.76 52.60 -25.54
CA VAL A 32 -9.36 53.87 -26.15
C VAL A 32 -8.95 54.89 -25.08
N ARG A 33 -7.63 54.96 -24.81
CA ARG A 33 -7.04 55.74 -23.71
C ARG A 33 -7.05 57.25 -23.97
N THR A 34 -7.36 57.68 -25.18
CA THR A 34 -7.18 59.04 -25.68
C THR A 34 -8.47 59.86 -25.81
N GLN A 35 -9.67 59.26 -25.79
CA GLN A 35 -10.92 60.01 -25.98
C GLN A 35 -11.52 60.67 -24.71
N ARG A 36 -11.00 60.38 -23.51
CA ARG A 36 -11.62 60.86 -22.26
C ARG A 36 -11.31 62.31 -21.87
N TYR A 37 -10.28 62.94 -22.45
CA TYR A 37 -9.90 64.32 -22.12
C TYR A 37 -10.48 65.37 -23.10
N LEU A 38 -11.04 64.94 -24.23
CA LEU A 38 -11.63 65.83 -25.24
C LEU A 38 -12.86 66.66 -24.79
N PRO A 39 -13.79 66.16 -23.94
CA PRO A 39 -15.04 66.87 -23.72
C PRO A 39 -14.91 68.11 -22.83
N TRP A 40 -13.82 68.26 -22.07
CA TRP A 40 -13.62 69.38 -21.14
C TRP A 40 -12.77 70.50 -21.72
N ILE A 41 -11.85 70.19 -22.64
CA ILE A 41 -10.91 71.17 -23.24
C ILE A 41 -11.65 72.13 -24.17
N ALA A 42 -12.59 71.62 -24.99
CA ALA A 42 -13.37 72.44 -25.93
C ALA A 42 -14.25 73.51 -25.25
N PRO A 43 -15.08 73.20 -24.23
CA PRO A 43 -15.89 74.22 -23.54
C PRO A 43 -15.06 75.17 -22.68
N LEU A 44 -13.96 74.70 -22.07
CA LEU A 44 -13.03 75.57 -21.35
C LEU A 44 -12.37 76.59 -22.27
N ALA A 45 -11.88 76.17 -23.43
CA ALA A 45 -11.29 77.06 -24.42
C ALA A 45 -12.32 78.06 -24.96
N LEU A 46 -13.55 77.62 -25.25
CA LEU A 46 -14.64 78.48 -25.70
C LEU A 46 -14.97 79.57 -24.65
N CYS A 47 -15.08 79.20 -23.37
CA CYS A 47 -15.37 80.16 -22.30
C CYS A 47 -14.20 81.15 -22.05
N LEU A 48 -12.95 80.69 -22.21
CA LEU A 48 -11.75 81.53 -22.09
C LEU A 48 -11.66 82.58 -23.22
N VAL A 49 -12.06 82.21 -24.44
CA VAL A 49 -12.09 83.12 -25.61
C VAL A 49 -13.22 84.15 -25.52
N LEU A 50 -14.35 83.82 -24.88
CA LEU A 50 -15.51 84.72 -24.75
C LEU A 50 -15.40 85.72 -23.58
N LEU A 51 -14.54 85.45 -22.60
CA LEU A 51 -14.30 86.30 -21.41
C LEU A 51 -13.95 87.78 -21.70
N PRO A 52 -13.12 88.15 -22.70
CA PRO A 52 -12.81 89.55 -22.98
C PRO A 52 -13.94 90.31 -23.69
N PHE A 53 -14.94 89.62 -24.25
CA PHE A 53 -16.02 90.22 -25.05
C PHE A 53 -17.29 90.56 -24.24
N VAL A 54 -17.29 90.35 -22.92
CA VAL A 54 -18.48 90.51 -22.06
C VAL A 54 -18.23 91.46 -20.90
N ASP A 55 -19.04 92.51 -20.82
CA ASP A 55 -18.97 93.54 -19.77
C ASP A 55 -20.11 93.42 -18.74
N GLY A 56 -19.89 93.91 -17.53
CA GLY A 56 -20.88 93.96 -16.44
C GLY A 56 -21.11 92.62 -15.72
N VAL A 57 -22.33 92.43 -15.20
CA VAL A 57 -22.74 91.26 -14.37
C VAL A 57 -22.54 89.92 -15.09
N ALA A 58 -22.65 89.92 -16.42
CA ALA A 58 -22.45 88.73 -17.26
C ALA A 58 -20.99 88.21 -17.23
N ARG A 59 -20.00 89.07 -16.95
CA ARG A 59 -18.59 88.66 -16.77
C ARG A 59 -18.39 87.80 -15.52
N GLY A 60 -19.14 88.09 -14.46
CA GLY A 60 -19.13 87.29 -13.22
C GLY A 60 -19.70 85.89 -13.44
N LEU A 61 -20.79 85.78 -14.22
CA LEU A 61 -21.40 84.49 -14.57
C LEU A 61 -20.46 83.63 -15.44
N LEU A 62 -19.81 84.22 -16.45
CA LEU A 62 -18.83 83.51 -17.29
C LEU A 62 -17.60 83.08 -16.49
N GLY A 63 -17.10 83.94 -15.58
CA GLY A 63 -16.03 83.57 -14.65
C GLY A 63 -16.39 82.37 -13.79
N GLY A 64 -17.62 82.33 -13.26
CA GLY A 64 -18.14 81.18 -12.49
C GLY A 64 -18.19 79.88 -13.30
N ILE A 65 -18.60 79.93 -14.57
CA ILE A 65 -18.63 78.77 -15.47
C ILE A 65 -17.22 78.25 -15.74
N VAL A 66 -16.25 79.13 -16.00
CA VAL A 66 -14.85 78.73 -16.23
C VAL A 66 -14.27 78.05 -15.00
N VAL A 67 -14.49 78.62 -13.81
CA VAL A 67 -14.02 78.02 -12.54
C VAL A 67 -14.70 76.67 -12.30
N GLY A 68 -16.01 76.55 -12.54
CA GLY A 68 -16.74 75.29 -12.41
C GLY A 68 -16.24 74.21 -13.37
N LEU A 69 -15.98 74.56 -14.64
CA LEU A 69 -15.42 73.64 -15.62
C LEU A 69 -13.98 73.24 -15.29
N ALA A 70 -13.16 74.17 -14.79
CA ALA A 70 -11.79 73.88 -14.37
C ALA A 70 -11.77 72.95 -13.14
N ALA A 71 -12.64 73.18 -12.17
CA ALA A 71 -12.82 72.30 -11.02
C ALA A 71 -13.30 70.90 -11.44
N GLY A 72 -14.26 70.81 -12.36
CA GLY A 72 -14.73 69.54 -12.92
C GLY A 72 -13.63 68.77 -13.67
N ALA A 73 -12.83 69.47 -14.49
CA ALA A 73 -11.67 68.89 -15.17
C ALA A 73 -10.62 68.38 -14.18
N ALA A 74 -10.28 69.17 -13.16
CA ALA A 74 -9.34 68.75 -12.11
C ALA A 74 -9.84 67.53 -11.34
N LEU A 75 -11.13 67.48 -10.99
CA LEU A 75 -11.74 66.35 -10.29
C LEU A 75 -11.75 65.09 -11.17
N SER A 76 -12.06 65.23 -12.46
CA SER A 76 -11.99 64.13 -13.43
C SER A 76 -10.56 63.59 -13.61
N TRP A 77 -9.56 64.47 -13.58
CA TRP A 77 -8.15 64.09 -13.69
C TRP A 77 -7.66 63.36 -12.43
N LEU A 78 -7.99 63.90 -11.24
CA LEU A 78 -7.69 63.27 -9.95
C LEU A 78 -8.32 61.88 -9.84
N THR A 79 -9.62 61.76 -10.11
CA THR A 79 -10.32 60.47 -10.09
C THR A 79 -9.73 59.48 -11.08
N THR A 80 -9.36 59.93 -12.29
CA THR A 80 -8.68 59.06 -13.27
C THR A 80 -7.30 58.60 -12.78
N ARG A 81 -6.53 59.49 -12.15
CA ARG A 81 -5.21 59.17 -11.63
C ARG A 81 -5.31 58.15 -10.49
N VAL A 82 -6.23 58.37 -9.55
CA VAL A 82 -6.50 57.45 -8.44
C VAL A 82 -6.98 56.10 -8.97
N ASN A 83 -7.93 56.08 -9.92
CA ASN A 83 -8.41 54.84 -10.53
C ASN A 83 -7.31 54.08 -11.28
N ARG A 84 -6.36 54.78 -11.92
CA ARG A 84 -5.20 54.13 -12.57
C ARG A 84 -4.26 53.52 -11.55
N HIS A 85 -4.01 54.18 -10.43
CA HIS A 85 -3.19 53.61 -9.36
C HIS A 85 -3.86 52.37 -8.75
N ILE A 86 -5.17 52.43 -8.45
CA ILE A 86 -5.92 51.28 -7.93
C ILE A 86 -5.96 50.14 -8.96
N ALA A 87 -6.16 50.45 -10.25
CA ALA A 87 -6.12 49.45 -11.31
C ALA A 87 -4.72 48.82 -11.45
N ALA A 88 -3.65 49.61 -11.32
CA ALA A 88 -2.28 49.11 -11.39
C ALA A 88 -1.95 48.21 -10.19
N THR A 89 -2.36 48.58 -8.98
CA THR A 89 -2.11 47.76 -7.78
C THR A 89 -2.92 46.48 -7.77
N THR A 90 -4.18 46.52 -8.20
CA THR A 90 -5.03 45.32 -8.32
C THR A 90 -4.56 44.38 -9.43
N LEU A 91 -4.06 44.92 -10.55
CA LEU A 91 -3.43 44.10 -11.59
C LEU A 91 -2.12 43.48 -11.08
N ALA A 92 -1.28 44.23 -10.36
CA ALA A 92 -0.06 43.70 -9.77
C ALA A 92 -0.36 42.57 -8.77
N SER A 93 -1.32 42.77 -7.86
CA SER A 93 -1.70 41.74 -6.89
C SER A 93 -2.27 40.49 -7.58
N ALA A 94 -3.11 40.66 -8.60
CA ALA A 94 -3.64 39.53 -9.37
C ALA A 94 -2.53 38.78 -10.13
N THR A 95 -1.54 39.50 -10.68
CA THR A 95 -0.40 38.84 -11.34
C THR A 95 0.48 38.07 -10.38
N ASP A 96 0.65 38.56 -9.14
CA ASP A 96 1.45 37.88 -8.13
C ASP A 96 0.72 36.64 -7.58
N GLU A 97 -0.61 36.71 -7.41
CA GLU A 97 -1.44 35.56 -7.05
C GLU A 97 -1.37 34.46 -8.13
N LEU A 98 -1.48 34.83 -9.41
CA LEU A 98 -1.36 33.88 -10.52
C LEU A 98 0.03 33.25 -10.60
N LYS A 99 1.09 34.00 -10.31
CA LYS A 99 2.46 33.46 -10.23
C LYS A 99 2.60 32.48 -9.07
N ALA A 100 2.09 32.83 -7.89
CA ALA A 100 2.12 31.96 -6.74
C ALA A 100 1.36 30.64 -7.00
N GLU A 101 0.20 30.71 -7.65
CA GLU A 101 -0.54 29.52 -8.06
C GLU A 101 0.24 28.69 -9.10
N ALA A 102 0.88 29.34 -10.07
CA ALA A 102 1.73 28.66 -11.05
C ALA A 102 2.92 27.95 -10.38
N ASP A 103 3.61 28.63 -9.46
CA ASP A 103 4.72 28.07 -8.69
C ASP A 103 4.27 26.89 -7.82
N GLN A 104 3.08 26.98 -7.22
CA GLN A 104 2.50 25.89 -6.44
C GLN A 104 2.16 24.67 -7.32
N ARG A 105 1.61 24.89 -8.52
CA ARG A 105 1.36 23.80 -9.49
C ARG A 105 2.67 23.16 -9.95
N VAL A 106 3.71 23.95 -10.22
CA VAL A 106 5.04 23.43 -10.59
C VAL A 106 5.65 22.61 -9.46
N ALA A 107 5.58 23.09 -8.21
CA ALA A 107 6.08 22.36 -7.04
C ALA A 107 5.34 21.02 -6.85
N MET A 108 4.01 21.00 -7.05
CA MET A 108 3.24 19.76 -7.00
C MET A 108 3.69 18.77 -8.09
N VAL A 109 3.89 19.24 -9.32
CA VAL A 109 4.34 18.41 -10.45
C VAL A 109 5.74 17.85 -10.20
N ILE A 110 6.67 18.66 -9.70
CA ILE A 110 8.02 18.20 -9.33
C ILE A 110 7.93 17.05 -8.32
N ARG A 111 7.09 17.21 -7.28
CA ARG A 111 6.87 16.16 -6.28
C ARG A 111 6.25 14.90 -6.87
N GLN A 112 5.30 15.04 -7.81
CA GLN A 112 4.73 13.88 -8.53
C GLN A 112 5.80 13.14 -9.35
N PHE A 113 6.69 13.87 -10.03
CA PHE A 113 7.80 13.27 -10.76
C PHE A 113 8.79 12.57 -9.82
N GLU A 114 9.09 13.15 -8.66
CA GLU A 114 9.94 12.53 -7.66
C GLU A 114 9.37 11.19 -7.18
N TRP A 115 8.06 11.15 -6.87
CA TRP A 115 7.36 9.92 -6.51
C TRP A 115 7.38 8.89 -7.64
N ALA A 116 7.13 9.31 -8.88
CA ALA A 116 7.14 8.42 -10.04
C ALA A 116 8.53 7.83 -10.31
N VAL A 117 9.59 8.64 -10.20
CA VAL A 117 10.98 8.17 -10.37
C VAL A 117 11.36 7.19 -9.25
N ASN A 118 11.00 7.49 -8.01
CA ASN A 118 11.23 6.60 -6.88
C ASN A 118 10.47 5.28 -7.04
N ASP A 119 9.23 5.31 -7.55
CA ASP A 119 8.44 4.12 -7.81
C ASP A 119 9.05 3.25 -8.91
N VAL A 120 9.50 3.85 -10.02
CA VAL A 120 10.21 3.12 -11.10
C VAL A 120 11.51 2.50 -10.59
N ALA A 121 12.27 3.19 -9.74
CA ALA A 121 13.47 2.65 -9.11
C ALA A 121 13.14 1.46 -8.21
N ASN A 122 12.10 1.58 -7.36
CA ASN A 122 11.65 0.51 -6.48
C ASN A 122 11.15 -0.71 -7.27
N LEU A 123 10.38 -0.51 -8.35
CA LEU A 123 9.93 -1.57 -9.24
C LEU A 123 11.10 -2.26 -9.94
N ARG A 124 12.11 -1.51 -10.37
CA ARG A 124 13.33 -2.07 -10.96
C ARG A 124 14.09 -2.93 -9.95
N ASP A 125 14.22 -2.48 -8.71
CA ASP A 125 14.88 -3.24 -7.65
C ASP A 125 14.07 -4.47 -7.23
N ALA A 126 12.74 -4.37 -7.21
CA ALA A 126 11.85 -5.51 -6.98
C ALA A 126 11.96 -6.55 -8.10
N LEU A 127 12.01 -6.11 -9.36
CA LEU A 127 12.21 -6.98 -10.52
C LEU A 127 13.57 -7.68 -10.44
N LYS A 128 14.64 -6.95 -10.10
CA LYS A 128 15.97 -7.52 -9.94
C LYS A 128 16.00 -8.58 -8.83
N ARG A 129 15.41 -8.29 -7.66
CA ARG A 129 15.26 -9.26 -6.57
C ARG A 129 14.48 -10.51 -6.99
N ALA A 130 13.44 -10.36 -7.80
CA ALA A 130 12.68 -11.49 -8.33
C ALA A 130 13.45 -12.31 -9.37
N GLN A 131 14.31 -11.68 -10.16
CA GLN A 131 15.22 -12.38 -11.09
C GLN A 131 16.30 -13.15 -10.33
N ASP A 132 16.90 -12.53 -9.30
CA ASP A 132 17.91 -13.18 -8.47
C ASP A 132 17.32 -14.38 -7.69
N SER A 133 16.08 -14.26 -7.20
CA SER A 133 15.39 -15.38 -6.54
C SER A 133 15.06 -16.53 -7.52
N ARG A 134 14.71 -16.22 -8.77
CA ARG A 134 14.56 -17.25 -9.82
C ARG A 134 15.87 -17.95 -10.13
N ALA A 135 16.96 -17.21 -10.31
CA ALA A 135 18.27 -17.78 -10.58
C ALA A 135 18.74 -18.72 -9.45
N THR A 136 18.51 -18.34 -8.19
CA THR A 136 18.82 -19.20 -7.04
C THR A 136 17.91 -20.43 -6.95
N ALA A 137 16.63 -20.31 -7.27
CA ALA A 137 15.71 -21.45 -7.35
C ALA A 137 16.11 -22.44 -8.44
N GLU A 138 16.48 -21.97 -9.64
CA GLU A 138 16.97 -22.81 -10.74
C GLU A 138 18.28 -23.53 -10.37
N ALA A 139 19.22 -22.84 -9.72
CA ALA A 139 20.45 -23.45 -9.23
C ALA A 139 20.16 -24.55 -8.18
N ASN A 140 19.21 -24.30 -7.28
CA ASN A 140 18.78 -25.27 -6.27
C ASN A 140 18.09 -26.49 -6.91
N GLU A 141 17.27 -26.29 -7.94
CA GLU A 141 16.62 -27.38 -8.67
C GLU A 141 17.65 -28.31 -9.33
N LEU A 142 18.68 -27.74 -9.97
CA LEU A 142 19.78 -28.52 -10.52
C LEU A 142 20.54 -29.30 -9.43
N GLY A 143 20.73 -28.70 -8.26
CA GLY A 143 21.32 -29.37 -7.09
C GLY A 143 20.47 -30.54 -6.59
N VAL A 144 19.16 -30.36 -6.47
CA VAL A 144 18.21 -31.41 -6.08
C VAL A 144 18.19 -32.54 -7.12
N LYS A 145 18.13 -32.23 -8.41
CA LYS A 145 18.18 -33.23 -9.49
C LYS A 145 19.48 -34.06 -9.47
N ARG A 146 20.63 -33.43 -9.15
CA ARG A 146 21.90 -34.16 -8.98
C ARG A 146 21.85 -35.10 -7.78
N ARG A 147 21.32 -34.64 -6.64
CA ARG A 147 21.16 -35.48 -5.44
C ARG A 147 20.20 -36.65 -5.70
N GLN A 148 19.09 -36.41 -6.39
CA GLN A 148 18.15 -37.45 -6.79
C GLN A 148 18.84 -38.54 -7.61
N ARG A 149 19.57 -38.19 -8.68
CA ARG A 149 20.30 -39.17 -9.50
C ARG A 149 21.35 -39.94 -8.70
N HIS A 150 21.97 -39.30 -7.71
CA HIS A 150 22.94 -39.97 -6.83
C HIS A 150 22.25 -41.02 -5.94
N LEU A 151 21.12 -40.67 -5.34
CA LEU A 151 20.31 -41.59 -4.54
C LEU A 151 19.74 -42.75 -5.38
N GLU A 152 19.29 -42.48 -6.61
CA GLU A 152 18.83 -43.52 -7.54
C GLU A 152 19.93 -44.55 -7.84
N ARG A 153 21.18 -44.11 -8.03
CA ARG A 153 22.33 -45.01 -8.19
C ARG A 153 22.59 -45.83 -6.93
N GLN A 154 22.55 -45.20 -5.75
CA GLN A 154 22.74 -45.91 -4.49
C GLN A 154 21.66 -46.97 -4.25
N LEU A 155 20.40 -46.67 -4.56
CA LEU A 155 19.30 -47.64 -4.48
C LEU A 155 19.49 -48.79 -5.46
N TYR A 156 19.94 -48.50 -6.69
CA TYR A 156 20.21 -49.54 -7.68
C TYR A 156 21.37 -50.45 -7.24
N GLU A 157 22.45 -49.89 -6.72
CA GLU A 157 23.60 -50.63 -6.17
C GLU A 157 23.20 -51.47 -4.95
N ALA A 158 22.42 -50.91 -4.01
CA ALA A 158 21.92 -51.65 -2.86
C ALA A 158 21.01 -52.81 -3.27
N ARG A 159 20.12 -52.58 -4.26
CA ARG A 159 19.25 -53.63 -4.80
C ARG A 159 20.03 -54.74 -5.50
N MET A 160 21.08 -54.40 -6.25
CA MET A 160 21.99 -55.39 -6.83
C MET A 160 22.70 -56.20 -5.74
N LYS A 161 23.24 -55.55 -4.70
CA LYS A 161 23.88 -56.25 -3.57
C LYS A 161 22.92 -57.18 -2.83
N ILE A 162 21.67 -56.76 -2.56
CA ILE A 162 20.64 -57.65 -1.98
C ILE A 162 20.35 -58.84 -2.89
N GLY A 163 20.27 -58.62 -4.21
CA GLY A 163 20.15 -59.68 -5.20
C GLY A 163 21.33 -60.65 -5.23
N GLU A 164 22.55 -60.14 -5.03
CA GLU A 164 23.78 -60.94 -4.93
C GLU A 164 23.84 -61.71 -3.62
N TYR A 165 23.51 -61.10 -2.47
CA TYR A 165 23.43 -61.79 -1.18
C TYR A 165 22.36 -62.88 -1.19
N SER A 166 21.17 -62.62 -1.75
CA SER A 166 20.10 -63.63 -1.88
C SER A 166 20.48 -64.78 -2.84
N ARG A 167 21.25 -64.52 -3.90
CA ARG A 167 21.81 -65.60 -4.75
C ARG A 167 22.99 -66.34 -4.09
N ALA A 168 23.83 -65.66 -3.34
CA ALA A 168 24.93 -66.27 -2.59
C ALA A 168 24.41 -67.15 -1.44
N LEU A 169 23.24 -66.82 -0.90
CA LEU A 169 22.42 -67.64 -0.01
C LEU A 169 21.60 -68.71 -0.77
N GLY A 170 21.92 -68.99 -2.04
CA GLY A 170 21.21 -69.99 -2.84
C GLY A 170 21.02 -71.30 -2.08
N SER A 171 19.77 -71.76 -2.04
CA SER A 171 19.30 -73.02 -1.44
C SER A 171 19.46 -73.16 0.07
N GLU A 172 18.57 -72.52 0.82
CA GLU A 172 17.79 -73.23 1.82
C GLU A 172 16.45 -72.50 1.90
N ASP A 173 15.35 -73.23 1.70
CA ASP A 173 14.04 -72.83 2.21
C ASP A 173 14.15 -72.82 3.73
N VAL A 174 14.77 -71.78 4.29
CA VAL A 174 14.60 -71.48 5.69
C VAL A 174 13.23 -70.82 5.76
N ALA A 175 12.26 -71.63 6.18
CA ALA A 175 11.05 -71.14 6.80
C ALA A 175 11.50 -70.17 7.90
N VAL A 176 11.51 -68.88 7.57
CA VAL A 176 11.66 -67.84 8.55
C VAL A 176 10.36 -67.87 9.33
N ASP A 177 10.41 -68.56 10.47
CA ASP A 177 9.50 -68.42 11.59
C ASP A 177 9.70 -67.00 12.17
N ASP A 178 9.43 -65.98 11.35
CA ASP A 178 9.17 -64.64 11.82
C ASP A 178 7.72 -64.70 12.28
N GLU A 179 7.56 -65.09 13.55
CA GLU A 179 6.48 -64.62 14.37
C GLU A 179 6.28 -63.14 14.01
N PRO A 180 5.18 -62.75 13.34
CA PRO A 180 5.03 -61.38 12.93
C PRO A 180 4.97 -60.59 14.23
N THR A 181 6.01 -59.79 14.51
CA THR A 181 5.92 -58.73 15.49
C THR A 181 4.77 -57.87 15.00
N VAL A 182 3.58 -58.14 15.54
CA VAL A 182 2.36 -57.42 15.24
C VAL A 182 2.66 -55.98 15.61
N LEU A 183 3.04 -55.19 14.62
CA LEU A 183 2.93 -53.74 14.69
C LEU A 183 1.49 -53.50 15.14
N PRO A 184 1.25 -52.79 16.25
CA PRO A 184 -0.11 -52.55 16.71
C PRO A 184 -0.86 -51.93 15.54
N THR A 185 -1.90 -52.64 15.09
CA THR A 185 -2.81 -52.19 14.06
C THR A 185 -3.17 -50.73 14.35
N GLY A 186 -3.02 -49.85 13.36
CA GLY A 186 -3.00 -48.38 13.54
C GLY A 186 -4.25 -47.74 14.17
N ASP A 187 -5.27 -48.55 14.51
CA ASP A 187 -6.51 -48.12 15.15
C ASP A 187 -6.37 -47.77 16.64
N ASP A 188 -5.33 -48.28 17.33
CA ASP A 188 -5.10 -48.02 18.77
C ASP A 188 -3.86 -47.15 19.07
N LEU A 189 -3.12 -46.71 18.05
CA LEU A 189 -1.97 -45.81 18.26
C LEU A 189 -2.48 -44.38 18.55
N VAL A 190 -2.32 -43.94 19.80
CA VAL A 190 -2.63 -42.57 20.22
C VAL A 190 -1.33 -41.76 20.31
N VAL A 191 -1.24 -40.69 19.53
CA VAL A 191 -0.04 -39.85 19.45
C VAL A 191 -0.11 -38.74 20.51
N PRO A 192 0.78 -38.72 21.52
CA PRO A 192 0.79 -37.65 22.52
C PRO A 192 1.43 -36.39 21.93
N LEU A 193 0.64 -35.30 21.86
CA LEU A 193 1.09 -34.01 21.39
C LEU A 193 0.90 -32.93 22.45
N MET A 194 1.93 -32.10 22.64
CA MET A 194 1.82 -30.88 23.42
C MET A 194 1.46 -29.71 22.50
N TRP A 195 0.47 -28.90 22.87
CA TRP A 195 0.08 -27.73 22.07
C TRP A 195 0.40 -26.41 22.78
N ARG A 196 0.71 -25.39 21.97
CA ARG A 196 0.92 -24.00 22.37
C ARG A 196 0.29 -23.05 21.34
N VAL A 197 -0.31 -21.97 21.84
CA VAL A 197 -0.78 -20.85 21.00
C VAL A 197 0.32 -19.80 20.92
N PHE A 198 0.55 -19.26 19.73
CA PHE A 198 1.36 -18.07 19.54
C PHE A 198 0.73 -17.13 18.52
N GLU A 199 1.01 -15.84 18.66
CA GLU A 199 0.54 -14.80 17.76
C GLU A 199 1.70 -14.31 16.88
N GLU A 200 1.51 -14.37 15.57
CA GLU A 200 2.49 -13.85 14.60
C GLU A 200 1.73 -13.11 13.50
N ASN A 201 2.11 -11.86 13.23
CA ASN A 201 1.49 -10.99 12.22
C ASN A 201 -0.03 -10.81 12.40
N MET A 202 -0.52 -10.61 13.63
CA MET A 202 -1.95 -10.48 13.96
C MET A 202 -2.79 -11.75 13.65
N LEU A 203 -2.14 -12.89 13.45
CA LEU A 203 -2.79 -14.19 13.23
C LEU A 203 -2.44 -15.14 14.37
N THR A 204 -3.42 -15.94 14.79
CA THR A 204 -3.26 -16.99 15.79
C THR A 204 -2.77 -18.29 15.15
N TRP A 205 -1.73 -18.85 15.72
CA TRP A 205 -1.11 -20.09 15.26
C TRP A 205 -1.04 -21.10 16.39
N LEU A 206 -1.23 -22.37 16.05
CA LEU A 206 -1.02 -23.51 16.94
C LEU A 206 0.29 -24.19 16.60
N ARG A 207 1.13 -24.34 17.61
CA ARG A 207 2.34 -25.17 17.57
C ARG A 207 2.08 -26.46 18.33
N PHE A 208 2.32 -27.58 17.69
CA PHE A 208 2.27 -28.92 18.26
C PHE A 208 3.70 -29.45 18.38
N GLU A 209 4.08 -29.91 19.57
CA GLU A 209 5.36 -30.51 19.88
C GLU A 209 5.13 -31.98 20.20
N SER A 210 5.80 -32.86 19.45
CA SER A 210 5.69 -34.30 19.65
C SER A 210 6.61 -34.81 20.75
N ALA A 211 6.15 -35.81 21.49
CA ALA A 211 6.91 -36.49 22.54
C ALA A 211 7.07 -37.96 22.16
N GLY A 212 8.22 -38.32 21.56
CA GLY A 212 8.60 -39.71 21.26
C GLY A 212 8.12 -40.23 19.91
N ILE A 213 6.86 -40.00 19.53
CA ILE A 213 6.34 -40.32 18.18
C ILE A 213 6.55 -39.11 17.26
N VAL A 214 7.00 -39.34 16.04
CA VAL A 214 7.34 -38.28 15.08
C VAL A 214 6.29 -38.21 13.97
N PRO A 215 5.23 -37.39 14.12
CA PRO A 215 4.25 -37.22 13.07
C PRO A 215 4.79 -36.33 11.93
N SER A 216 4.44 -36.69 10.70
CA SER A 216 4.80 -35.93 9.51
C SER A 216 3.84 -34.77 9.24
N GLN A 217 2.58 -34.90 9.65
CA GLN A 217 1.53 -33.88 9.55
C GLN A 217 0.50 -34.01 10.66
N ILE A 218 -0.24 -32.93 10.92
CA ILE A 218 -1.44 -32.92 11.76
C ILE A 218 -2.60 -32.32 10.96
N ARG A 219 -3.79 -32.91 11.12
CA ARG A 219 -5.04 -32.33 10.62
C ARG A 219 -6.03 -32.10 11.75
N ILE A 220 -6.83 -31.05 11.58
CA ILE A 220 -7.91 -30.68 12.49
C ILE A 220 -9.22 -30.91 11.75
N MET A 221 -10.13 -31.66 12.36
CA MET A 221 -11.43 -31.99 11.78
C MET A 221 -12.57 -31.45 12.65
N ASN A 222 -13.67 -31.11 11.99
CA ASN A 222 -14.91 -30.68 12.64
C ASN A 222 -15.74 -31.89 13.13
N GLU A 223 -16.81 -31.63 13.86
CA GLU A 223 -17.84 -32.63 14.28
C GLU A 223 -18.38 -33.44 13.09
N HIS A 224 -18.44 -32.84 11.90
CA HIS A 224 -18.89 -33.48 10.66
C HIS A 224 -17.79 -34.24 9.90
N GLN A 225 -16.65 -34.52 10.53
CA GLN A 225 -15.48 -35.15 9.91
C GLN A 225 -14.90 -34.39 8.69
N SER A 226 -15.23 -33.10 8.54
CA SER A 226 -14.64 -32.24 7.52
C SER A 226 -13.30 -31.68 8.00
N VAL A 227 -12.27 -31.72 7.14
CA VAL A 227 -10.96 -31.15 7.46
C VAL A 227 -11.02 -29.62 7.45
N ILE A 228 -10.67 -29.00 8.57
CA ILE A 228 -10.65 -27.54 8.77
C ILE A 228 -9.26 -26.97 8.44
N ALA A 229 -8.20 -27.66 8.89
CA ALA A 229 -6.83 -27.23 8.70
C ALA A 229 -5.87 -28.43 8.67
N ILE A 230 -4.80 -28.32 7.88
CA ILE A 230 -3.71 -29.30 7.82
C ILE A 230 -2.39 -28.54 8.01
N SER A 231 -1.48 -29.11 8.80
CA SER A 231 -0.13 -28.57 8.99
C SER A 231 0.68 -28.67 7.70
N ALA A 232 1.70 -27.81 7.57
CA ALA A 232 2.78 -28.12 6.66
C ALA A 232 3.43 -29.46 7.05
N HIS A 233 4.04 -30.15 6.08
CA HIS A 233 4.87 -31.31 6.38
C HIS A 233 6.03 -30.90 7.30
N ALA A 234 6.34 -31.71 8.30
CA ALA A 234 7.55 -31.55 9.09
C ALA A 234 8.78 -31.72 8.19
N LEU A 235 9.46 -30.62 7.87
CA LEU A 235 10.67 -30.62 7.04
C LEU A 235 11.96 -30.92 7.83
N ASP A 236 11.93 -30.83 9.16
CA ASP A 236 13.09 -30.99 10.04
C ASP A 236 12.89 -32.13 11.05
N ALA A 237 12.63 -33.35 10.57
CA ALA A 237 12.54 -34.54 11.44
C ALA A 237 13.91 -35.08 11.92
N LEU A 238 15.04 -34.44 11.57
CA LEU A 238 16.37 -35.03 11.72
C LEU A 238 17.43 -34.04 12.21
N LYS A 239 17.25 -33.50 13.42
CA LYS A 239 18.39 -33.01 14.23
C LYS A 239 18.15 -33.32 15.71
N GLU A 240 18.77 -34.41 16.17
CA GLU A 240 19.12 -34.72 17.57
C GLU A 240 18.03 -34.47 18.63
N GLY A 241 17.21 -35.50 18.84
CA GLY A 241 16.18 -35.55 19.88
C GLY A 241 14.80 -35.71 19.24
N ALA A 242 14.14 -36.84 19.49
CA ALA A 242 12.88 -37.28 18.85
C ALA A 242 11.66 -36.40 19.18
N GLN A 243 11.71 -35.13 18.79
CA GLN A 243 10.65 -34.14 18.95
C GLN A 243 10.52 -33.36 17.64
N VAL A 244 9.32 -33.36 17.07
CA VAL A 244 9.00 -32.56 15.89
C VAL A 244 8.02 -31.47 16.29
N SER A 245 8.30 -30.25 15.84
CA SER A 245 7.38 -29.12 15.99
C SER A 245 6.62 -28.86 14.71
N LEU A 246 5.31 -29.04 14.74
CA LEU A 246 4.38 -28.77 13.65
C LEU A 246 3.62 -27.49 13.92
N VAL A 247 3.41 -26.66 12.89
CA VAL A 247 2.72 -25.37 13.01
C VAL A 247 1.50 -25.36 12.08
N VAL A 248 0.36 -24.96 12.61
CA VAL A 248 -0.92 -24.90 11.90
C VAL A 248 -1.59 -23.57 12.17
N ARG A 249 -2.11 -22.94 11.11
CA ARG A 249 -3.06 -21.83 11.28
C ARG A 249 -4.41 -22.41 11.68
N ALA A 250 -4.83 -22.14 12.90
CA ALA A 250 -6.13 -22.58 13.40
C ALA A 250 -7.12 -21.41 13.41
N PRO A 251 -8.38 -21.63 13.03
CA PRO A 251 -9.44 -20.65 13.24
C PRO A 251 -9.66 -20.33 14.73
N ASP A 252 -10.06 -19.10 15.03
CA ASP A 252 -10.22 -18.59 16.40
C ASP A 252 -11.15 -19.45 17.27
N HIS A 253 -12.17 -20.07 16.66
CA HIS A 253 -13.08 -20.97 17.36
C HIS A 253 -12.42 -22.28 17.82
N VAL A 254 -11.43 -22.79 17.09
CA VAL A 254 -10.64 -23.97 17.50
C VAL A 254 -9.74 -23.61 18.67
N VAL A 255 -9.09 -22.44 18.60
CA VAL A 255 -8.24 -21.93 19.68
C VAL A 255 -9.05 -21.71 20.96
N ALA A 256 -10.20 -21.05 20.87
CA ALA A 256 -11.09 -20.82 22.01
C ALA A 256 -11.57 -22.13 22.66
N THR A 257 -11.83 -23.19 21.88
CA THR A 257 -12.20 -24.50 22.46
C THR A 257 -11.05 -25.23 23.14
N LEU A 258 -9.83 -25.10 22.61
CA LEU A 258 -8.63 -25.68 23.22
C LEU A 258 -8.28 -24.96 24.54
N GLU A 259 -8.41 -23.63 24.57
CA GLU A 259 -8.20 -22.82 25.78
C GLU A 259 -9.31 -23.03 26.82
N GLY A 260 -10.57 -23.14 26.39
CA GLY A 260 -11.73 -23.39 27.23
C GLY A 260 -11.85 -24.82 27.77
N ARG A 261 -10.92 -25.73 27.43
CA ARG A 261 -10.94 -27.16 27.77
C ARG A 261 -12.23 -27.89 27.37
N HIS A 262 -12.92 -27.43 26.34
CA HIS A 262 -14.07 -28.13 25.75
C HIS A 262 -13.57 -29.13 24.72
N GLN A 263 -13.00 -30.24 25.21
CA GLN A 263 -12.56 -31.37 24.37
C GLN A 263 -13.79 -32.14 23.89
N GLY A 264 -14.19 -31.95 22.64
CA GLY A 264 -15.31 -32.70 22.06
C GLY A 264 -15.82 -32.19 20.72
N ARG A 265 -15.57 -30.90 20.41
CA ARG A 265 -16.05 -30.28 19.16
C ARG A 265 -15.14 -30.54 17.95
N PHE A 266 -13.86 -30.81 18.18
CA PHE A 266 -12.85 -30.99 17.14
C PHE A 266 -12.06 -32.26 17.40
N THR A 267 -11.80 -33.03 16.34
CA THR A 267 -10.93 -34.19 16.39
C THR A 267 -9.58 -33.83 15.77
N PHE A 268 -8.52 -34.32 16.41
CA PHE A 268 -7.13 -34.09 16.00
C PHE A 268 -6.51 -35.42 15.62
N GLU A 269 -5.93 -35.45 14.42
CA GLU A 269 -5.27 -36.64 13.90
C GLU A 269 -3.88 -36.28 13.38
N ALA A 270 -2.95 -37.19 13.57
CA ALA A 270 -1.56 -37.04 13.16
C ALA A 270 -1.19 -38.16 12.17
N LEU A 271 -0.43 -37.79 11.14
CA LEU A 271 0.03 -38.71 10.11
C LEU A 271 1.35 -39.35 10.54
N VAL A 272 1.32 -40.64 10.85
CA VAL A 272 2.49 -41.45 11.24
C VAL A 272 2.56 -42.64 10.28
N ASP A 273 3.70 -42.84 9.62
CA ASP A 273 3.95 -43.97 8.71
C ASP A 273 2.76 -44.29 7.76
N ASP A 274 2.24 -43.25 7.10
CA ASP A 274 1.10 -43.26 6.17
C ASP A 274 -0.30 -43.56 6.75
N ALA A 275 -0.43 -43.69 8.08
CA ALA A 275 -1.71 -43.83 8.77
C ALA A 275 -2.09 -42.58 9.58
N TRP A 276 -3.38 -42.22 9.58
CA TRP A 276 -3.93 -41.15 10.41
C TRP A 276 -4.30 -41.72 11.78
N CYS A 277 -3.53 -41.34 12.80
CA CYS A 277 -3.70 -41.80 14.18
C CYS A 277 -4.36 -40.71 15.04
N LYS A 278 -5.15 -41.13 16.03
CA LYS A 278 -5.78 -40.19 16.98
C LYS A 278 -4.72 -39.51 17.84
N VAL A 279 -4.98 -38.25 18.19
CA VAL A 279 -4.05 -37.44 19.00
C VAL A 279 -4.59 -37.25 20.40
N GLU A 280 -3.74 -37.48 21.40
CA GLU A 280 -3.97 -37.01 22.76
C GLU A 280 -3.29 -35.66 22.96
N LEU A 281 -4.09 -34.62 23.23
CA LEU A 281 -3.59 -33.25 23.38
C LEU A 281 -3.37 -32.88 24.83
N LYS A 282 -2.14 -32.48 25.15
CA LYS A 282 -1.77 -31.89 26.44
C LYS A 282 -1.39 -30.43 26.25
N ALA A 283 -1.95 -29.53 27.06
CA ALA A 283 -1.51 -28.13 27.05
C ALA A 283 -0.09 -28.04 27.59
N ALA A 284 0.83 -27.40 26.86
CA ALA A 284 2.17 -27.18 27.39
C ALA A 284 2.11 -26.14 28.53
N GLU A 285 2.86 -26.38 29.60
CA GLU A 285 2.99 -25.39 30.69
C GLU A 285 3.53 -24.08 30.12
N ARG A 286 2.90 -22.95 30.49
CA ARG A 286 3.34 -21.59 30.09
C ARG A 286 4.72 -21.33 30.69
N PRO A 287 5.81 -21.22 29.92
CA PRO A 287 7.01 -20.57 30.43
C PRO A 287 6.68 -19.08 30.59
N ALA A 288 6.99 -18.49 31.75
CA ALA A 288 6.94 -17.05 31.94
C ALA A 288 7.81 -16.39 30.87
N SER A 289 7.19 -15.81 29.84
CA SER A 289 7.91 -15.25 28.70
C SER A 289 8.72 -14.06 29.17
N LYS A 290 10.04 -14.23 29.28
CA LYS A 290 11.01 -13.14 29.24
C LYS A 290 10.92 -12.53 27.84
N ASP A 291 10.00 -11.59 27.73
CA ASP A 291 9.70 -10.86 26.52
C ASP A 291 10.84 -9.87 26.23
N LYS A 292 11.93 -10.36 25.63
CA LYS A 292 13.06 -9.51 25.18
C LYS A 292 12.74 -8.75 23.89
N ARG A 293 11.48 -8.73 23.43
CA ARG A 293 11.04 -7.98 22.24
C ARG A 293 9.73 -7.22 22.44
N ALA A 294 9.36 -6.88 23.68
CA ALA A 294 8.41 -5.82 23.96
C ALA A 294 9.02 -4.44 23.64
N ARG A 295 9.31 -4.17 22.36
CA ARG A 295 9.28 -2.80 21.86
C ARG A 295 7.81 -2.44 21.77
N VAL A 296 7.31 -1.91 22.89
CA VAL A 296 6.07 -1.15 22.96
C VAL A 296 6.14 -0.07 21.88
N TRP A 297 5.41 -0.28 20.79
CA TRP A 297 5.15 0.79 19.85
C TRP A 297 4.11 1.69 20.51
N ARG A 298 4.55 2.81 21.09
CA ARG A 298 3.65 3.90 21.47
C ARG A 298 3.24 4.62 20.19
N PRO A 299 1.95 4.71 19.84
CA PRO A 299 1.52 5.76 18.94
C PRO A 299 1.79 7.11 19.63
N GLU A 300 2.59 7.94 18.98
CA GLU A 300 2.70 9.36 19.29
C GLU A 300 1.27 9.95 19.26
N GLU A 301 0.74 10.37 20.41
CA GLU A 301 -0.52 11.11 20.47
C GLU A 301 -0.29 12.46 19.78
N ASP A 302 -0.62 12.54 18.49
CA ASP A 302 -0.75 13.77 17.74
C ASP A 302 -2.01 14.53 18.21
N ARG A 303 -2.04 14.95 19.48
CA ARG A 303 -2.98 15.96 19.98
C ARG A 303 -2.51 17.33 19.53
N ARG A 304 -2.75 17.66 18.26
CA ARG A 304 -2.90 19.06 17.86
C ARG A 304 -4.28 19.54 18.31
N PRO A 305 -4.39 20.66 19.03
CA PRO A 305 -5.69 21.23 19.37
C PRO A 305 -6.40 21.65 18.09
N GLN A 306 -7.53 21.01 17.79
CA GLN A 306 -8.52 21.56 16.87
C GLN A 306 -9.09 22.82 17.53
N SER A 307 -8.64 23.98 17.08
CA SER A 307 -9.32 25.24 17.35
C SER A 307 -10.71 25.17 16.73
N LEU A 308 -11.71 25.08 17.60
CA LEU A 308 -13.09 25.37 17.27
C LEU A 308 -13.17 26.84 16.84
N ILE A 309 -13.55 27.06 15.59
CA ILE A 309 -14.02 28.37 15.13
C ILE A 309 -15.50 28.46 15.53
N ALA A 310 -15.79 29.36 16.47
CA ALA A 310 -17.05 30.06 16.63
C ALA A 310 -16.71 31.55 16.82
#